data_AF-A0A820PQ17-F1
#
_entry.id   AF-A0A820PQ17-F1
#
_cell.length_a   1.000
_cell.length_b   1.000
_cell.length_c   1.000
_cell.angle_alpha   90.00
_cell.angle_beta   90.00
_cell.angle_gamma   90.00
#
_symmetry.space_group_name_H-M   'P 1'
#
loop_
_entity.id
_entity.type
_entity.pdbx_description
1 polymer ?
#
loop_
_entity_poly.entity_id
_entity_poly.type
_entity_poly.pdbx_seq_one_letter_code
_entity_poly.pdbx_strand_id
1 'polypeptide(L)'
;RDQKLVMKVARLVPSSQPDLLNIILRLLLNLSFDRDIRAQIVRIGLLPKLVDLIEDDNQRLICLCLLYHLSMDDRTKAYFTYTKCNQQVIL
;
A
#
# COMPACT_ATOMS: atom_id res chain seq x y z
N ARG A 1 13.15 6.66 12.90
CA ARG A 1 13.27 8.00 12.26
C ARG A 1 12.27 8.13 11.09
N ASP A 2 11.86 7.01 10.49
CA ASP A 2 11.09 6.95 9.24
C ASP A 2 9.56 6.94 9.41
N GLN A 3 9.05 6.83 10.65
CA GLN A 3 7.60 6.88 10.93
C GLN A 3 6.90 8.14 10.41
N LYS A 4 7.58 9.29 10.48
CA LYS A 4 7.03 10.55 9.98
C LYS A 4 7.04 10.61 8.46
N LEU A 5 7.92 9.86 7.80
CA LEU A 5 8.04 9.83 6.35
C LEU A 5 6.83 9.11 5.73
N VAL A 6 6.53 7.90 6.20
CA VAL A 6 5.39 7.10 5.70
C VAL A 6 4.07 7.86 5.85
N MET A 7 3.85 8.54 6.98
CA MET A 7 2.66 9.39 7.18
C MET A 7 2.56 10.55 6.21
N LYS A 8 3.68 11.21 5.88
CA LYS A 8 3.70 12.31 4.91
C LYS A 8 3.42 11.78 3.49
N VAL A 9 4.07 10.69 3.10
CA VAL A 9 3.90 10.06 1.79
C VAL A 9 2.46 9.54 1.60
N ALA A 10 1.88 8.94 2.63
CA ALA A 10 0.51 8.43 2.61
C ALA A 10 -0.55 9.51 2.34
N ARG A 11 -0.30 10.76 2.77
CA ARG A 11 -1.20 11.89 2.51
C ARG A 11 -1.22 12.31 1.04
N LEU A 12 -0.22 11.90 0.26
CA LEU A 12 -0.10 12.21 -1.16
C LEU A 12 -0.73 11.14 -2.06
N VAL A 13 -1.07 9.96 -1.51
CA VAL A 13 -1.73 8.87 -2.26
C VAL A 13 -3.08 9.27 -2.91
N PRO A 14 -3.93 10.15 -2.35
CA PRO A 14 -5.12 10.63 -3.07
C PRO A 14 -4.80 11.66 -4.17
N SER A 15 -3.59 11.68 -4.75
CA SER A 15 -3.21 12.66 -5.77
C SER A 15 -3.95 12.43 -7.08
N SER A 16 -4.57 13.48 -7.63
CA SER A 16 -5.19 13.45 -8.96
C SER A 16 -4.20 13.44 -10.13
N GLN A 17 -2.89 13.56 -9.86
CA GLN A 17 -1.84 13.50 -10.88
C GLN A 17 -1.26 12.08 -10.95
N PRO A 18 -1.42 11.37 -12.08
CA PRO A 18 -1.04 9.95 -12.19
C PRO A 18 0.47 9.71 -12.09
N ASP A 19 1.29 10.62 -12.60
CA ASP A 19 2.76 10.51 -12.52
C ASP A 19 3.27 10.65 -11.08
N LEU A 20 2.71 11.62 -10.34
CA LEU A 20 3.03 11.81 -8.93
C LEU A 20 2.60 10.59 -8.13
N LEU A 21 1.40 10.06 -8.38
CA LEU A 21 0.92 8.84 -7.74
C LEU A 21 1.86 7.65 -8.00
N ASN A 22 2.32 7.49 -9.24
CA ASN A 22 3.24 6.40 -9.59
C ASN A 22 4.57 6.51 -8.83
N ILE A 23 5.15 7.73 -8.74
CA ILE A 23 6.38 7.99 -7.97
C ILE A 23 6.17 7.67 -6.49
N ILE A 24 5.05 8.08 -5.92
CA ILE A 24 4.68 7.81 -4.53
C ILE A 24 4.57 6.31 -4.27
N LEU A 25 3.90 5.57 -5.15
CA LEU A 25 3.73 4.12 -5.03
C LEU A 25 5.06 3.37 -5.17
N ARG A 26 5.96 3.81 -6.07
CA ARG A 26 7.33 3.28 -6.18
C ARG A 26 8.14 3.52 -4.92
N LEU A 27 8.04 4.71 -4.34
CA LEU A 27 8.69 5.02 -3.07
C LEU A 27 8.15 4.13 -1.94
N LEU A 28 6.83 3.98 -1.82
CA LEU A 28 6.21 3.10 -0.83
C LEU A 28 6.63 1.64 -1.01
N LEU A 29 6.71 1.16 -2.25
CA LEU A 29 7.22 -0.18 -2.55
C LEU A 29 8.66 -0.35 -2.08
N ASN A 30 9.55 0.59 -2.38
CA ASN A 30 10.94 0.54 -1.91
C ASN A 30 11.05 0.58 -0.38
N LEU A 31 10.20 1.35 0.28
CA LEU A 31 10.18 1.41 1.75
C LEU A 31 9.55 0.15 2.38
N SER A 32 8.67 -0.55 1.67
CA SER A 32 7.98 -1.74 2.17
C SER A 32 8.88 -2.97 2.37
N PHE A 33 10.13 -2.92 1.94
CA PHE A 33 11.12 -3.94 2.30
C PHE A 33 11.42 -3.96 3.81
N ASP A 34 11.23 -2.82 4.50
CA ASP A 34 11.34 -2.72 5.95
C ASP A 34 10.04 -3.16 6.64
N ARG A 35 10.17 -4.06 7.63
CA ARG A 35 9.03 -4.64 8.36
C ARG A 35 8.25 -3.60 9.18
N ASP A 36 8.93 -2.69 9.86
CA ASP A 36 8.29 -1.67 10.67
C ASP A 36 7.54 -0.67 9.80
N ILE A 37 8.05 -0.41 8.59
CA ILE A 37 7.34 0.40 7.59
C ILE A 37 6.09 -0.32 7.09
N ARG A 38 6.14 -1.63 6.78
CA ARG A 38 4.94 -2.38 6.38
C ARG A 38 3.83 -2.29 7.43
N ALA A 39 4.18 -2.51 8.69
CA ALA A 39 3.25 -2.38 9.80
C ALA A 39 2.65 -0.96 9.88
N GLN A 40 3.44 0.08 9.58
CA GLN A 40 2.95 1.45 9.56
C GLN A 40 2.01 1.73 8.39
N ILE A 41 2.32 1.28 7.17
CA ILE A 41 1.48 1.43 5.98
C ILE A 41 0.07 0.88 6.28
N VAL A 42 0.00 -0.29 6.91
CA VAL A 42 -1.27 -0.89 7.32
C VAL A 42 -1.94 -0.07 8.43
N ARG A 43 -1.20 0.28 9.49
CA ARG A 43 -1.74 1.01 10.66
C ARG A 43 -2.32 2.38 10.30
N ILE A 44 -1.78 3.07 9.29
CA ILE A 44 -2.29 4.37 8.85
C ILE A 44 -3.46 4.26 7.85
N GLY A 45 -3.93 3.04 7.56
CA GLY A 45 -5.09 2.83 6.71
C GLY A 45 -4.82 3.02 5.22
N LEU A 46 -3.59 2.79 4.75
CA LEU A 46 -3.32 2.80 3.30
C LEU A 46 -3.83 1.53 2.60
N LEU A 47 -3.99 0.43 3.33
CA LEU A 47 -4.35 -0.86 2.74
C LEU A 47 -5.64 -0.79 1.90
N PRO A 48 -6.80 -0.26 2.38
CA PRO A 48 -7.99 -0.12 1.55
C PRO A 48 -7.75 0.72 0.28
N LYS A 49 -7.00 1.81 0.39
CA LYS A 49 -6.71 2.69 -0.75
C LYS A 49 -5.88 1.99 -1.82
N LEU A 50 -4.93 1.16 -1.40
CA LEU A 50 -4.12 0.36 -2.32
C LEU A 50 -4.96 -0.71 -3.04
N VAL A 51 -6.02 -1.22 -2.39
CA VAL A 51 -6.98 -2.13 -3.02
C VAL A 51 -7.79 -1.40 -4.08
N ASP A 52 -8.33 -0.22 -3.76
CA ASP A 52 -9.10 0.57 -4.71
C ASP A 52 -8.24 0.94 -5.95
N LEU A 53 -6.94 1.20 -5.76
CA LEU A 53 -6.00 1.52 -6.83
C LEU A 53 -5.64 0.31 -7.73
N ILE A 54 -6.06 -0.91 -7.41
CA ILE A 54 -5.91 -2.07 -8.32
C ILE A 54 -6.82 -1.91 -9.56
N GLU A 55 -7.92 -1.15 -9.44
CA GLU A 55 -8.85 -0.88 -10.54
C GLU A 55 -8.27 0.07 -11.59
N ASP A 56 -7.20 0.81 -11.26
CA ASP A 56 -6.44 1.63 -12.22
C ASP A 56 -5.32 0.79 -12.86
N ASP A 57 -5.48 0.45 -14.15
CA ASP A 57 -4.50 -0.35 -14.91
C ASP A 57 -3.08 0.22 -14.88
N ASN A 58 -2.92 1.55 -14.77
CA ASN A 58 -1.60 2.18 -14.70
C ASN A 58 -0.89 1.93 -13.36
N GLN A 59 -1.66 1.77 -12.28
CA GLN A 59 -1.14 1.57 -10.92
C GLN A 59 -1.31 0.13 -10.43
N ARG A 60 -2.04 -0.71 -11.17
CA ARG A 60 -2.41 -2.07 -10.78
C ARG A 60 -1.21 -2.92 -10.38
N LEU A 61 -0.20 -3.02 -11.24
CA LEU A 61 0.95 -3.89 -11.01
C LEU A 61 1.71 -3.48 -9.73
N ILE A 62 1.95 -2.18 -9.55
CA ILE A 62 2.69 -1.69 -8.40
C ILE A 62 1.91 -1.84 -7.10
N CYS A 63 0.58 -1.65 -7.15
CA CYS A 63 -0.30 -1.89 -6.01
C CYS A 63 -0.33 -3.38 -5.62
N LEU A 64 -0.40 -4.29 -6.59
CA LEU A 64 -0.32 -5.73 -6.33
C LEU A 64 1.01 -6.13 -5.69
N CYS A 65 2.15 -5.64 -6.19
CA CYS A 65 3.46 -5.89 -5.58
C CYS A 65 3.52 -5.38 -4.13
N LEU A 66 2.99 -4.18 -3.87
CA LEU A 66 2.97 -3.61 -2.53
C LEU A 66 2.06 -4.42 -1.60
N LEU A 67 0.86 -4.79 -2.04
CA LEU A 67 -0.06 -5.64 -1.28
C LEU A 67 0.54 -7.01 -0.98
N TYR A 68 1.30 -7.59 -1.91
CA TYR A 68 2.05 -8.83 -1.69
C TYR A 68 3.12 -8.66 -0.60
N HIS A 69 3.90 -7.58 -0.61
CA HIS A 69 4.83 -7.31 0.50
C HIS A 69 4.11 -7.17 1.83
N LEU A 70 2.95 -6.50 1.85
CA LEU A 70 2.15 -6.32 3.05
C LEU A 70 1.51 -7.63 3.53
N SER A 71 1.20 -8.60 2.67
CA SER A 71 0.57 -9.87 3.08
C SER A 71 1.57 -10.87 3.71
N MET A 72 2.87 -10.69 3.46
CA MET A 72 3.94 -11.54 3.99
C MET A 72 4.18 -11.40 5.50
N ASP A 73 3.65 -10.35 6.15
CA ASP A 73 3.74 -10.22 7.61
C ASP A 73 2.48 -10.77 8.29
N ASP A 74 2.61 -11.76 9.16
CA ASP A 74 1.45 -12.35 9.86
C ASP A 74 0.67 -11.31 10.68
N ARG A 75 1.34 -10.24 11.13
CA ARG A 75 0.74 -9.15 11.92
C ARG A 75 -0.21 -8.28 11.10
N THR A 76 -0.03 -8.22 9.79
CA THR A 76 -0.84 -7.39 8.89
C THR A 76 -1.99 -8.16 8.26
N LYS A 77 -1.96 -9.51 8.27
CA LYS A 77 -3.03 -10.37 7.73
C LYS A 77 -4.41 -10.09 8.32
N ALA A 78 -4.49 -9.80 9.62
CA ALA A 78 -5.75 -9.43 10.27
C ALA A 78 -6.37 -8.14 9.72
N TYR A 79 -5.59 -7.26 9.09
CA TYR A 79 -6.08 -6.02 8.49
C TYR A 79 -6.64 -6.22 7.08
N PHE A 80 -6.23 -7.29 6.38
CA PHE A 80 -6.80 -7.68 5.08
C PHE A 80 -8.21 -8.25 5.23
N THR A 81 -8.55 -8.81 6.40
CA THR A 81 -9.88 -9.35 6.67
C THR A 81 -10.98 -8.28 6.64
N TYR A 82 -10.60 -7.02 6.81
CA TYR A 82 -11.51 -5.86 6.83
C TYR A 82 -11.54 -5.09 5.50
N THR A 83 -10.86 -5.56 4.45
CA THR A 83 -10.85 -4.90 3.14
C THR A 83 -11.44 -5.80 2.06
N LYS A 84 -11.93 -5.18 0.97
CA LYS A 84 -12.45 -5.90 -0.21
C LYS A 84 -11.38 -6.73 -0.94
N CYS A 85 -10.12 -6.72 -0.48
CA CYS A 85 -8.99 -7.46 -1.04
C CYS A 85 -9.32 -8.93 -1.29
N ASN A 86 -10.05 -9.58 -0.37
CA ASN A 86 -10.36 -11.00 -0.43
C ASN A 86 -11.23 -11.40 -1.64
N GLN A 87 -11.88 -10.44 -2.31
CA GLN A 87 -12.69 -10.70 -3.51
C GLN A 87 -11.94 -10.45 -4.82
N GLN A 88 -10.84 -9.67 -4.80
CA GLN A 88 -10.15 -9.20 -6.01
C GLN A 88 -8.77 -9.83 -6.22
N VAL A 89 -8.14 -10.34 -5.16
CA VAL A 89 -6.81 -10.94 -5.25
C VAL A 89 -6.84 -12.29 -4.55
N ILE A 90 -6.83 -13.37 -5.35
CA ILE A 90 -6.45 -14.70 -4.87
C ILE A 90 -4.94 -14.61 -4.61
N LEU A 91 -4.55 -14.31 -3.37
CA LEU A 91 -3.17 -14.48 -2.89
C LEU A 91 -3.01 -15.88 -2.29
#